data_AF-A0A1E1W238-F1
#
_entry.id   AF-A0A1E1W238-F1
#
_cell.length_a   1.000
_cell.length_b   1.000
_cell.length_c   1.000
_cell.angle_alpha   90.00
_cell.angle_beta   90.00
_cell.angle_gamma   90.00
#
_symmetry.space_group_name_H-M   'P 1'
#
loop_
_entity.id
_entity.type
_entity.pdbx_description
1 polymer ?
#
loop_
_entity_poly.entity_id
_entity_poly.type
_entity_poly.pdbx_seq_one_letter_code
_entity_poly.pdbx_strand_id
1 'polypeptide(L)'
;AVSGAEDKTLIIWETKRGLALTSLSLHVPLLGFQITSDCARIVVHLLDRGCLPIICLHNTPATYVKIPTYAAPTKKDIDELRPLAPKRPMRRLLKKEVSLDTYT
;
A
#
# COMPACT_ATOMS: atom_id res chain seq x y z
N ALA A 1 4.97 -15.71 -7.29
CA ALA A 1 5.07 -14.32 -7.80
C ALA A 1 4.80 -14.33 -9.29
N VAL A 2 4.41 -13.20 -9.87
CA VAL A 2 4.17 -13.06 -11.30
C VAL A 2 4.92 -11.83 -11.78
N SER A 3 5.58 -11.94 -12.93
CA SER A 3 6.21 -10.82 -13.63
C SER A 3 5.73 -10.78 -15.07
N GLY A 4 5.61 -9.58 -15.62
CA GLY A 4 5.34 -9.37 -17.04
C GLY A 4 6.38 -8.46 -17.65
N ALA A 5 6.62 -8.60 -18.95
CA ALA A 5 7.58 -7.80 -19.70
C ALA A 5 6.98 -7.30 -21.02
N GLU A 6 7.57 -6.22 -21.54
CA GLU A 6 7.15 -5.58 -22.80
C GLU A 6 7.40 -6.47 -24.03
N ASP A 7 8.26 -7.49 -23.90
CA ASP A 7 8.49 -8.55 -24.89
C ASP A 7 7.31 -9.54 -25.02
N LYS A 8 6.16 -9.20 -24.42
CA LYS A 8 4.91 -9.96 -24.42
C LYS A 8 4.96 -11.23 -23.59
N THR A 9 5.94 -11.36 -22.69
CA THR A 9 6.05 -12.52 -21.81
C THR A 9 5.44 -12.24 -20.44
N LEU A 10 4.80 -13.28 -19.88
CA LEU A 10 4.35 -13.33 -18.50
C LEU A 10 4.94 -14.58 -17.86
N ILE A 11 5.70 -14.42 -16.77
CA ILE A 11 6.36 -15.54 -16.08
C ILE A 11 5.78 -15.66 -14.67
N ILE A 12 5.44 -16.90 -14.32
CA ILE A 12 4.94 -17.29 -13.01
C ILE A 12 6.08 -18.00 -12.28
N TRP A 13 6.34 -17.57 -11.04
CA TRP A 13 7.49 -17.97 -10.26
C TRP A 13 7.11 -18.61 -8.93
N GLU A 14 7.84 -19.66 -8.58
CA GLU A 14 7.95 -20.14 -7.21
C GLU A 14 8.96 -19.28 -6.44
N THR A 15 8.47 -18.52 -5.45
CA THR A 15 9.32 -17.56 -4.72
C THR A 15 10.28 -18.21 -3.73
N LYS A 16 9.95 -19.39 -3.18
CA LYS A 16 10.81 -20.07 -2.20
C LYS A 16 12.13 -20.56 -2.80
N ARG A 17 12.06 -21.11 -4.01
CA ARG A 17 13.21 -21.71 -4.72
C ARG A 17 13.72 -20.83 -5.87
N GLY A 18 12.98 -19.78 -6.23
CA GLY A 18 13.32 -18.91 -7.36
C GLY A 18 13.12 -19.55 -8.73
N LEU A 19 12.26 -20.57 -8.83
CA LEU A 19 12.05 -21.32 -10.08
C LEU A 19 10.93 -20.69 -10.91
N ALA A 20 11.13 -20.62 -12.23
CA ALA A 20 10.05 -20.31 -13.16
C ALA A 20 9.15 -21.54 -13.32
N LEU A 21 7.91 -21.44 -12.83
CA LEU A 21 6.92 -22.51 -12.94
C LEU A 21 6.32 -22.57 -14.35
N THR A 22 6.05 -21.42 -14.94
CA THR A 22 5.41 -21.33 -16.25
C THR A 22 5.78 -20.00 -16.91
N SER A 23 6.03 -20.03 -18.22
CA SER A 23 6.18 -18.85 -19.05
C SER A 23 5.10 -18.84 -20.12
N LEU A 24 4.40 -17.73 -20.26
CA LEU A 24 3.32 -17.52 -21.21
C LEU A 24 3.76 -16.43 -22.19
N SER A 25 3.68 -16.73 -23.49
CA SER A 25 3.90 -15.74 -24.54
C SER A 25 2.55 -15.26 -25.07
N LEU A 26 2.35 -13.94 -25.02
CA LEU A 26 1.15 -13.27 -25.48
C LEU A 26 1.36 -12.76 -26.90
N HIS A 27 0.30 -12.74 -27.71
CA HIS A 27 0.39 -12.22 -29.07
C HIS A 27 0.56 -10.68 -29.12
N VAL A 28 0.11 -10.01 -28.07
CA VAL A 28 0.01 -8.55 -27.96
C VAL A 28 0.80 -8.08 -26.72
N PRO A 29 1.46 -6.91 -26.75
CA PRO A 29 2.14 -6.34 -25.59
C PRO A 29 1.24 -6.17 -24.37
N LEU A 30 1.83 -6.39 -23.20
CA LEU A 30 1.18 -6.26 -21.90
C LEU A 30 1.37 -4.82 -21.38
N LEU A 31 0.27 -4.13 -21.08
CA LEU A 31 0.30 -2.82 -20.42
C LEU A 31 0.37 -2.95 -18.89
N GLY A 32 -0.16 -4.04 -18.35
CA GLY A 32 -0.14 -4.34 -16.92
C GLY A 32 -0.96 -5.57 -16.59
N PHE A 33 -0.91 -5.99 -15.34
CA PHE A 33 -1.70 -7.11 -14.84
C PHE A 33 -2.05 -6.93 -13.36
N GLN A 34 -3.09 -7.63 -12.92
CA GLN A 34 -3.50 -7.74 -11.52
C GLN A 34 -3.69 -9.21 -11.16
N ILE A 35 -3.38 -9.57 -9.93
CA ILE A 35 -3.50 -10.94 -9.42
C ILE A 35 -4.45 -10.98 -8.23
N THR A 36 -5.26 -12.02 -8.15
CA THR A 36 -6.11 -12.25 -6.97
C THR A 36 -5.27 -12.63 -5.75
N SER A 37 -5.80 -12.40 -4.54
CA SER A 37 -5.07 -12.67 -3.29
C SER A 37 -4.82 -14.16 -2.99
N ASP A 38 -5.60 -15.05 -3.62
CA ASP A 38 -5.34 -16.51 -3.66
C ASP A 38 -4.32 -16.91 -4.75
N CYS A 39 -3.87 -15.95 -5.57
CA CYS A 39 -3.04 -16.20 -6.76
C CYS A 39 -3.65 -17.19 -7.77
N ALA A 40 -4.97 -17.43 -7.72
CA ALA A 40 -5.65 -18.36 -8.61
C ALA A 40 -6.00 -17.75 -9.97
N ARG A 41 -6.08 -16.42 -10.05
CA ARG A 41 -6.47 -15.72 -11.28
C ARG A 41 -5.60 -14.49 -11.51
N ILE A 42 -5.25 -14.28 -12.78
CA ILE A 42 -4.52 -13.11 -13.22
C ILE A 42 -5.34 -12.42 -14.31
N VAL A 43 -5.64 -11.14 -14.10
CA VAL A 43 -6.24 -10.28 -15.12
C VAL A 43 -5.12 -9.55 -15.83
N VAL A 44 -5.09 -9.60 -17.15
CA VAL A 44 -4.08 -8.93 -17.98
C VAL A 44 -4.71 -7.81 -18.80
N HIS A 45 -4.02 -6.68 -18.89
CA HIS A 45 -4.38 -5.55 -19.74
C HIS A 45 -3.46 -5.54 -20.96
N LEU A 46 -4.05 -5.78 -22.14
CA LEU A 46 -3.32 -5.86 -23.40
C LEU A 46 -3.43 -4.54 -24.16
N LEU A 47 -2.38 -4.17 -24.88
CA LEU A 47 -2.37 -3.00 -25.75
C LEU A 47 -3.40 -3.13 -26.87
N ASP A 48 -4.22 -2.10 -27.09
CA ASP A 48 -5.13 -2.01 -28.25
C ASP A 48 -6.11 -3.20 -28.38
N ARG A 49 -6.61 -3.66 -27.23
CA ARG A 49 -7.63 -4.71 -27.15
C ARG A 49 -8.75 -4.28 -26.22
N GLY A 50 -9.99 -4.33 -26.71
CA GLY A 50 -11.19 -4.06 -25.92
C GLY A 50 -11.59 -5.19 -24.97
N CYS A 51 -10.66 -6.07 -24.60
CA CYS A 51 -10.90 -7.20 -23.71
C CYS A 51 -9.80 -7.31 -22.65
N LEU A 52 -10.17 -7.83 -21.48
CA LEU A 52 -9.27 -8.08 -20.36
C LEU A 52 -9.24 -9.59 -20.08
N PRO A 53 -8.32 -10.34 -20.72
CA PRO A 53 -8.23 -11.78 -20.50
C PRO A 53 -7.99 -12.11 -19.03
N ILE A 54 -8.58 -13.20 -18.58
CA ILE A 54 -8.37 -13.77 -17.25
C ILE A 54 -7.68 -15.12 -17.42
N ILE A 55 -6.49 -15.25 -16.83
CA ILE A 55 -5.72 -16.48 -16.81
C ILE A 55 -6.02 -17.18 -15.49
N CYS A 56 -6.52 -18.41 -15.56
CA CYS A 56 -6.81 -19.24 -14.40
C CYS A 56 -5.62 -20.17 -14.11
N LEU A 57 -5.06 -20.07 -12.91
CA LEU A 57 -4.03 -20.94 -12.40
C LEU A 57 -4.69 -22.01 -11.53
N HIS A 58 -4.80 -23.23 -12.04
CA HIS A 58 -5.50 -24.32 -11.35
C HIS A 58 -4.62 -25.09 -10.37
N ASN A 59 -3.30 -25.10 -10.57
CA ASN A 59 -2.34 -25.88 -9.79
C ASN A 59 -1.40 -24.98 -8.98
N THR A 60 -1.90 -23.89 -8.42
CA THR A 60 -1.06 -22.92 -7.71
C THR A 60 -0.69 -23.46 -6.32
N PRO A 61 0.60 -23.48 -5.95
CA PRO A 61 1.02 -23.80 -4.58
C PRO A 61 0.86 -22.62 -3.62
N ALA A 62 0.33 -21.48 -4.09
CA ALA A 62 0.18 -20.28 -3.27
C ALA A 62 -1.03 -20.42 -2.33
N THR A 63 -0.83 -20.03 -1.07
CA THR A 63 -1.90 -19.95 -0.07
C THR A 63 -2.48 -18.55 -0.05
N TYR A 64 -3.81 -18.44 0.13
CA TYR A 64 -4.51 -17.17 0.24
C TYR A 64 -3.83 -16.24 1.25
N VAL A 65 -3.42 -15.06 0.78
CA VAL A 65 -2.88 -14.03 1.65
C VAL A 65 -4.05 -13.25 2.23
N LYS A 66 -4.28 -13.44 3.55
CA LYS A 66 -5.30 -12.67 4.26
C LYS A 66 -4.89 -11.21 4.30
N ILE A 67 -5.65 -10.37 3.62
CA ILE A 67 -5.48 -8.92 3.65
C ILE A 67 -5.67 -8.50 5.12
N PRO A 68 -4.73 -7.76 5.73
CA PRO A 68 -4.89 -7.33 7.11
C PRO A 68 -6.18 -6.51 7.23
N THR A 69 -7.10 -6.97 8.08
CA THR A 69 -8.27 -6.19 8.46
C THR A 69 -7.76 -4.88 9.05
N TYR A 70 -8.24 -3.75 8.54
CA TYR A 70 -7.86 -2.39 8.94
C TYR A 70 -7.40 -2.31 10.40
N ALA A 71 -6.11 -2.06 10.61
CA ALA A 71 -5.56 -1.75 11.91
C ALA A 71 -5.61 -0.23 12.08
N ALA A 72 -6.46 0.27 12.98
CA ALA A 72 -6.44 1.67 13.34
C ALA A 72 -5.02 2.04 13.82
N PRO A 73 -4.48 3.22 13.43
CA PRO A 73 -3.16 3.64 13.86
C PRO A 73 -3.08 3.61 15.38
N THR A 74 -2.05 2.96 15.92
CA THR A 74 -1.85 2.91 17.36
C THR A 74 -1.49 4.29 17.88
N LYS A 75 -1.72 4.54 19.18
CA LYS A 75 -1.42 5.83 19.81
C LYS A 75 0.03 6.30 19.57
N LYS A 76 0.98 5.36 19.45
CA LYS A 76 2.38 5.64 19.08
C LYS A 76 2.51 6.24 17.69
N ASP A 77 1.83 5.66 16.69
CA ASP A 77 1.84 6.16 15.31
C ASP A 77 1.28 7.60 15.24
N ILE A 78 0.27 7.89 16.05
CA ILE A 78 -0.35 9.23 16.09
C ILE A 78 0.58 10.25 16.76
N ASP A 79 1.28 9.88 17.83
CA ASP A 79 2.18 10.79 18.53
C ASP A 79 3.49 11.05 17.75
N GLU A 80 3.96 10.10 16.92
CA GLU A 80 5.11 10.30 16.02
C GLU A 80 4.78 11.18 14.81
N LEU A 81 3.54 11.11 14.30
CA LEU A 81 3.11 11.87 13.12
C LEU A 81 2.67 13.31 13.44
N ARG A 82 2.46 13.65 14.71
CA ARG A 82 2.13 15.03 15.09
C ARG A 82 3.38 15.90 15.04
N PRO A 83 3.38 17.01 14.27
CA PRO A 83 4.46 17.98 14.36
C PRO A 83 4.55 18.50 15.81
N LEU A 84 5.77 18.49 16.38
CA LEU A 84 6.06 19.01 17.71
C LEU A 84 5.57 20.46 17.78
N ALA A 85 4.46 20.68 18.48
CA ALA A 85 3.90 22.01 18.65
C ALA A 85 4.97 22.95 19.25
N PRO A 86 5.09 24.20 18.78
CA PRO A 86 6.06 25.14 19.32
C PRO A 86 5.88 25.25 20.83
N LYS A 87 6.93 24.94 21.62
CA LYS A 87 6.91 25.12 23.07
C LYS A 87 6.64 26.60 23.35
N ARG A 88 5.45 26.93 23.85
CA ARG A 88 5.13 28.30 24.25
C ARG A 88 6.13 28.72 25.32
N PRO A 89 6.91 29.80 25.13
CA PRO A 89 7.80 30.28 26.18
C PRO A 89 6.97 30.62 27.40
N MET A 90 7.41 30.14 28.56
CA MET A 90 6.76 30.35 29.84
C MET A 90 6.75 31.84 30.16
N ARG A 91 5.64 32.53 29.85
CA ARG A 91 5.45 33.92 30.27
C ARG A 91 5.28 33.92 31.78
N ARG A 92 6.31 34.35 32.49
CA ARG A 92 6.22 34.68 33.92
C ARG A 92 5.16 35.78 34.05
N LEU A 93 4.06 35.49 34.74
CA LEU A 93 3.10 36.54 35.11
C LEU A 93 3.87 37.57 35.95
N LEU A 94 4.10 38.76 35.41
CA LEU A 94 4.45 39.90 36.24
C LEU A 94 3.23 40.15 37.13
N LYS A 95 3.42 40.11 38.46
CA LYS A 95 2.34 40.41 39.40
C LYS A 95 1.82 41.80 39.04
N LYS A 96 0.55 41.86 38.65
CA LYS A 96 -0.16 43.11 38.40
C LYS A 96 -0.17 43.87 39.73
N GLU A 97 0.48 45.01 39.76
CA GLU A 97 0.43 45.89 40.93
C GLU A 97 -1.02 46.38 41.09
N VAL A 98 -1.55 46.23 42.31
CA VAL A 98 -2.88 46.70 42.68
C VAL A 98 -2.71 48.11 43.24
N SER A 99 -3.03 49.13 42.44
CA SER A 99 -3.27 50.46 42.99
C SER A 99 -4.64 50.47 43.64
N LEU A 100 -4.65 50.90 44.89
CA LEU A 100 -5.78 50.84 45.82
C LEU A 100 -6.30 52.27 45.97
N ASP A 101 -7.06 52.73 44.98
CA ASP A 101 -7.67 54.05 45.06
C ASP A 101 -9.19 53.95 45.17
N THR A 102 -9.57 54.41 46.36
CA THR A 102 -10.83 54.46 47.08
C THR A 102 -11.96 55.16 46.32
N TYR A 103 -13.17 54.65 46.55
CA TYR A 103 -14.48 55.28 46.35
C TYR A 103 -14.48 56.79 46.60
N THR A 104 -14.93 57.59 45.62
CA THR A 104 -16.14 58.45 45.65
C THR A 104 -16.28 59.19 44.33
#